data_AF-A0A6L8EGG5-F1
#
_entry.id   AF-A0A6L8EGG5-F1
#
_cell.length_a   1.000
_cell.length_b   1.000
_cell.length_c   1.000
_cell.angle_alpha   90.00
_cell.angle_beta   90.00
_cell.angle_gamma   90.00
#
_symmetry.space_group_name_H-M   'P 1'
#
loop_
_entity.id
_entity.type
_entity.pdbx_description
1 polymer ?
#
loop_
_entity_poly.entity_id
_entity_poly.type
_entity_poly.pdbx_seq_one_letter_code
_entity_poly.pdbx_strand_id
1 'polypeptide(L)'
;VQHRAGAGSDAKETAERGYVPESYMIRLLEDTGFELVDKSEINANPKDTRDYPEGVWTLPPTYRLGDEDREKYAAIGESDRMTMKFVKL
;
A
#
# COMPACT_ATOMS: atom_id res chain seq x y z
N VAL A 1 5.90 -6.28 -3.73
CA VAL A 1 4.69 -5.43 -3.70
C VAL A 1 4.70 -4.60 -2.44
N GLN A 2 4.05 -3.44 -2.42
CA GLN A 2 3.95 -2.61 -1.22
C GLN A 2 2.56 -1.96 -1.12
N HIS A 3 2.05 -1.71 0.08
CA HIS A 3 0.78 -1.01 0.31
C HIS A 3 0.84 0.41 -0.26
N ARG A 4 -0.12 0.77 -1.12
CA ARG A 4 -0.13 2.02 -1.88
C ARG A 4 -0.89 3.11 -1.13
N ALA A 5 -0.20 4.18 -0.77
CA ALA A 5 -0.84 5.38 -0.22
C ALA A 5 -1.60 6.17 -1.31
N GLY A 6 -2.46 7.10 -0.88
CA GLY A 6 -3.12 8.02 -1.81
C GLY A 6 -2.11 8.88 -2.57
N ALA A 7 -2.42 9.24 -3.82
CA ALA A 7 -1.54 10.08 -4.62
C ALA A 7 -1.32 11.45 -3.94
N GLY A 8 -0.05 11.90 -3.89
CA GLY A 8 0.32 13.19 -3.28
C GLY A 8 0.34 13.21 -1.74
N SER A 9 0.16 12.07 -1.08
CA SER A 9 0.27 11.97 0.38
C SER A 9 1.72 12.10 0.87
N ASP A 10 1.88 12.59 2.10
CA ASP A 10 3.18 12.64 2.77
C ASP A 10 3.64 11.23 3.14
N ALA A 11 4.86 10.88 2.72
CA ALA A 11 5.39 9.53 2.91
C ALA A 11 5.66 9.21 4.38
N LYS A 12 6.03 10.20 5.20
CA LYS A 12 6.32 9.98 6.61
C LYS A 12 5.03 9.74 7.39
N GLU A 13 4.01 10.56 7.14
CA GLU A 13 2.69 10.43 7.76
C GLU A 13 2.02 9.10 7.39
N THR A 14 2.01 8.75 6.10
CA THR A 14 1.32 7.54 5.64
C THR A 14 2.03 6.24 6.02
N ALA A 15 3.35 6.27 6.17
CA ALA A 15 4.14 5.11 6.60
C ALA A 15 3.77 4.65 8.01
N GLU A 16 3.36 5.56 8.91
CA GLU A 16 2.87 5.20 10.25
C GLU A 16 1.61 4.32 10.20
N ARG A 17 0.82 4.47 9.13
CA ARG A 17 -0.39 3.65 8.85
C ARG A 17 -0.10 2.45 7.94
N GLY A 18 1.17 2.24 7.58
CA GLY A 18 1.64 1.14 6.73
C GLY A 18 1.48 1.35 5.23
N TYR A 19 1.07 2.55 4.78
CA TYR A 19 0.94 2.89 3.35
C TYR A 19 2.14 3.72 2.88
N VAL A 20 2.56 3.53 1.63
CA VAL A 20 3.66 4.32 1.04
C VAL A 20 3.22 4.92 -0.30
N PRO A 21 3.50 6.21 -0.58
CA PRO A 21 3.23 6.80 -1.88
C PRO A 21 4.06 6.11 -2.99
N GLU A 22 3.43 5.73 -4.10
CA GLU A 22 4.11 5.06 -5.22
C GLU A 22 5.28 5.90 -5.76
N SER A 23 5.07 7.22 -5.89
CA SER A 23 6.10 8.16 -6.35
C SER A 23 7.32 8.23 -5.42
N TYR A 24 7.10 8.12 -4.11
CA TYR A 24 8.19 8.09 -3.14
C TYR A 24 9.02 6.82 -3.29
N MET A 25 8.36 5.66 -3.42
CA MET A 25 9.05 4.38 -3.59
C MET A 25 9.86 4.32 -4.88
N ILE A 26 9.30 4.81 -6.00
CA ILE A 26 10.00 4.88 -7.28
C ILE A 26 11.26 5.73 -7.15
N ARG A 27 11.12 6.96 -6.64
CA ARG A 27 12.23 7.89 -6.47
C ARG A 27 13.32 7.32 -5.56
N LEU A 28 12.93 6.71 -4.44
CA LEU A 28 13.88 6.07 -3.51
C LEU A 28 14.70 4.99 -4.21
N LEU A 29 14.08 4.14 -5.03
CA LEU A 29 14.77 3.08 -5.74
C LEU A 29 15.66 3.63 -6.86
N GLU A 30 15.19 4.63 -7.60
CA GLU A 30 15.98 5.33 -8.63
C GLU A 30 17.24 5.99 -8.05
N ASP A 31 17.11 6.68 -6.91
CA ASP A 31 18.24 7.29 -6.20
C ASP A 31 19.27 6.24 -5.70
N THR A 32 18.88 4.96 -5.63
CA THR A 32 19.76 3.84 -5.25
C THR A 32 20.30 3.03 -6.44
N GLY A 33 20.12 3.51 -7.67
CA GLY A 33 20.65 2.89 -8.88
C GLY A 33 19.78 1.77 -9.44
N PHE A 34 18.47 1.89 -9.31
CA PHE A 34 17.51 1.04 -10.02
C PHE A 34 16.71 1.85 -11.04
N GLU A 35 16.15 1.18 -12.04
CA GLU A 35 15.24 1.80 -13.01
C GLU A 35 13.90 1.05 -12.99
N LEU A 36 12.80 1.80 -12.95
CA LEU A 36 11.45 1.24 -13.08
C LEU A 36 11.21 0.84 -14.54
N VAL A 37 10.95 -0.44 -14.79
CA VAL A 37 10.74 -0.96 -16.15
C VAL A 37 9.32 -1.44 -16.42
N ASP A 38 8.51 -1.70 -15.39
CA ASP A 38 7.13 -2.12 -15.56
C ASP A 38 6.29 -1.94 -14.29
N LYS A 39 4.96 -1.83 -14.46
CA LYS A 39 3.98 -1.77 -13.37
C LYS A 39 2.79 -2.68 -13.66
N SER A 40 2.19 -3.22 -12.60
CA SER A 40 0.99 -4.02 -12.70
C SER A 40 -0.03 -3.62 -11.64
N GLU A 41 -1.29 -3.55 -12.04
CA GLU A 41 -2.44 -3.30 -11.15
C GLU A 41 -3.05 -4.60 -10.62
N ILE A 42 -2.35 -5.74 -10.73
CA ILE A 42 -2.86 -7.05 -10.28
C ILE A 42 -3.21 -7.11 -8.78
N ASN A 43 -2.56 -6.28 -7.96
CA ASN A 43 -2.85 -6.15 -6.53
C ASN A 43 -3.60 -4.85 -6.17
N ALA A 44 -4.13 -4.14 -7.16
CA ALA A 44 -4.89 -2.93 -6.91
C ALA A 44 -6.23 -3.26 -6.25
N ASN A 45 -6.59 -2.52 -5.21
CA ASN A 45 -7.89 -2.66 -4.55
C ASN A 45 -8.61 -1.30 -4.47
N PRO A 46 -9.59 -1.01 -5.35
CA PRO A 46 -10.33 0.24 -5.30
C PRO A 46 -11.23 0.39 -4.06
N LYS A 47 -11.49 -0.69 -3.31
CA LYS A 47 -12.27 -0.65 -2.07
C LYS A 47 -11.47 -0.18 -0.86
N ASP A 48 -10.15 -0.21 -0.95
CA ASP A 48 -9.28 0.27 0.12
C ASP A 48 -9.24 1.81 0.11
N THR A 49 -9.84 2.40 1.13
CA THR A 49 -9.88 3.85 1.34
C THR A 49 -8.65 4.35 2.09
N ARG A 50 -7.85 3.44 2.68
CA ARG A 50 -6.64 3.72 3.47
C ARG A 50 -6.91 4.47 4.79
N ASP A 51 -8.19 4.64 5.13
CA ASP A 51 -8.62 5.37 6.32
C ASP A 51 -9.26 4.44 7.33
N TYR A 52 -8.40 3.75 8.09
CA TYR A 52 -8.78 2.82 9.14
C TYR A 52 -8.01 3.08 10.44
N PRO A 53 -8.58 2.78 11.62
CA PRO A 53 -7.95 3.08 12.91
C PRO A 53 -6.54 2.51 13.04
N GLU A 54 -6.34 1.27 12.59
CA GLU A 54 -5.07 0.55 12.66
C GLU A 54 -4.38 0.45 11.30
N GLY A 55 -4.63 1.41 10.40
CA GLY A 55 -4.01 1.44 9.07
C GLY A 55 -4.23 0.16 8.26
N VAL A 56 -3.23 -0.25 7.48
CA VAL A 56 -3.26 -1.48 6.64
C VAL A 56 -3.62 -2.74 7.43
N TRP A 57 -3.28 -2.78 8.72
CA TRP A 57 -3.43 -3.97 9.55
C TRP A 57 -4.84 -4.16 10.08
N THR A 58 -5.72 -3.17 9.88
CA THR A 58 -7.16 -3.33 10.04
C THR A 58 -7.70 -4.36 9.05
N LEU A 59 -7.11 -4.43 7.86
CA LEU A 59 -7.53 -5.30 6.76
C LEU A 59 -6.95 -6.73 6.91
N PRO A 60 -7.48 -7.71 6.13
CA PRO A 60 -6.89 -9.03 6.04
C PRO A 60 -5.44 -8.96 5.53
N PRO A 61 -4.58 -9.94 5.89
CA PRO A 61 -4.89 -11.10 6.74
C PRO A 61 -4.77 -10.82 8.25
N THR A 62 -4.40 -9.59 8.64
CA THR A 62 -4.02 -9.30 10.04
C THR A 62 -5.23 -9.10 10.95
N TYR A 63 -6.25 -8.37 10.50
CA TYR A 63 -7.44 -8.05 11.31
C TYR A 63 -7.10 -7.59 12.73
N ARG A 64 -6.29 -6.54 12.89
CA ARG A 64 -5.79 -6.10 14.20
C ARG A 64 -6.90 -5.74 15.19
N LEU A 65 -8.05 -5.29 14.70
CA LEU A 65 -9.23 -5.00 15.52
C LEU A 65 -10.00 -6.28 15.95
N GLY A 66 -9.54 -7.47 15.57
CA GLY A 66 -10.17 -8.73 15.91
C GLY A 66 -11.54 -8.89 15.23
N ASP A 67 -12.58 -9.10 16.04
CA ASP A 67 -13.95 -9.31 15.56
C ASP A 67 -14.74 -8.00 15.38
N GLU A 68 -14.19 -6.85 15.81
CA GLU A 68 -14.82 -5.53 15.57
C GLU A 68 -14.91 -5.26 14.06
N ASP A 69 -16.13 -5.04 13.57
CA ASP A 69 -16.42 -4.73 12.16
C ASP A 69 -15.80 -5.74 11.16
N ARG A 70 -15.55 -6.98 11.59
CA ARG A 70 -14.77 -7.95 10.81
C ARG A 70 -15.36 -8.26 9.44
N GLU A 71 -16.68 -8.36 9.35
CA GLU A 71 -17.38 -8.57 8.07
C GLU A 71 -17.19 -7.38 7.11
N LYS A 72 -17.21 -6.15 7.65
CA LYS A 72 -16.96 -4.93 6.87
C LYS A 72 -15.53 -4.91 6.33
N TYR A 73 -14.52 -5.24 7.15
CA TYR A 73 -13.13 -5.30 6.69
C TYR A 73 -12.88 -6.48 5.73
N ALA A 74 -13.55 -7.61 5.93
CA ALA A 74 -13.50 -8.74 4.99
C ALA A 74 -14.10 -8.39 3.62
N ALA A 75 -15.16 -7.59 3.57
CA ALA A 75 -15.78 -7.15 2.31
C ALA A 75 -14.91 -6.18 1.49
N ILE A 76 -14.00 -5.45 2.15
CA ILE A 76 -12.96 -4.63 1.52
C ILE A 76 -11.89 -5.52 0.90
N GLY A 77 -11.46 -6.57 1.60
CA GLY A 77 -10.37 -7.46 1.18
C GLY A 77 -8.99 -6.91 1.57
N GLU A 78 -7.93 -7.52 1.05
CA GLU A 78 -6.56 -7.05 1.28
C GLU A 78 -6.38 -5.60 0.79
N SER A 79 -5.49 -4.85 1.44
CA SER A 79 -5.15 -3.46 1.05
C SER A 79 -4.76 -3.32 -0.43
N ASP A 80 -4.94 -2.11 -0.97
CA ASP A 80 -4.40 -1.67 -2.25
C ASP A 80 -2.87 -1.73 -2.25
N ARG A 81 -2.27 -2.46 -3.19
CA ARG A 81 -0.82 -2.63 -3.26
C ARG A 81 -0.28 -2.32 -4.66
N MET A 82 0.79 -1.54 -4.69
CA MET A 82 1.57 -1.31 -5.89
C MET A 82 2.41 -2.56 -6.22
N THR A 83 2.42 -2.93 -7.50
CA THR A 83 3.32 -3.95 -8.05
C THR A 83 4.18 -3.32 -9.11
N MET A 84 5.49 -3.29 -8.87
CA MET A 84 6.46 -2.61 -9.72
C MET A 84 7.66 -3.52 -9.96
N LYS A 85 8.20 -3.46 -11.17
CA LYS A 85 9.39 -4.19 -11.58
C LYS A 85 10.52 -3.21 -11.81
N PHE A 86 11.65 -3.47 -11.16
CA PHE A 86 12.86 -2.69 -11.29
C PHE A 86 13.99 -3.54 -11.86
N VAL A 87 14.92 -2.90 -12.57
CA VAL A 87 16.22 -3.46 -12.94
C VAL A 87 17.32 -2.68 -12.25
N LYS A 88 18.40 -3.36 -11.85
CA LYS A 88 19.57 -2.68 -11.30
C LYS A 88 20.40 -2.11 -12.44
N LEU A 89 20.85 -0.86 -12.28
CA LEU A 89 21.79 -0.20 -13.20
C LEU A 89 23.22 -0.73 -13.04
#